data_AF-A0A8B8BAZ9-F1
#
_entry.id   AF-A0A8B8BAZ9-F1
#
_cell.length_a   1.000
_cell.length_b   1.000
_cell.length_c   1.000
_cell.angle_alpha   90.00
_cell.angle_beta   90.00
_cell.angle_gamma   90.00
#
_symmetry.space_group_name_H-M   'P 1'
#
loop_
_entity.id
_entity.type
_entity.pdbx_description
1 polymer ?
#
loop_
_entity_poly.entity_id
_entity_poly.type
_entity_poly.pdbx_seq_one_letter_code
_entity_poly.pdbx_strand_id
1 'polypeptide(L)'
;MGVRLQSSQRSPVNFVLYSKGYPDVTLSKIFTLETLTIDVFDGFHFKFTLNLQRFSASGSELNFTGSLRDGTIFRGLKKLEEVDLSLNDIYVLPSTTFEDQKYSLKYLNLDSNELSSLRCQTTEWLIASSIMLFLVIAVVLVPVVVKRYRDNIILRLSNRWRGVMRTRYSQSFQFDAFLTYAEEDYNLACHTIYQVLCNRGLKISLPDKDFLPGLSKVEQMLQCIDDSRKVVFVVTEKFLENGWSSYTVQMVVTHAFHNKRERSIIVIIKDDIPIERMPRDLKFVWWSIISIRWPNCEENMDSFWDEITGALLPNT
;
A
#
# COMPACT_ATOMS: atom_id res chain seq x y z
N MET A 1 1.55 56.04 42.50
CA MET A 1 0.15 56.06 42.05
C MET A 1 0.00 57.14 40.98
N GLY A 2 -0.03 56.73 39.72
CA GLY A 2 -0.31 57.62 38.60
C GLY A 2 -0.58 56.79 37.36
N VAL A 3 -1.65 57.11 36.63
CA VAL A 3 -1.89 56.56 35.29
C VAL A 3 -1.12 57.43 34.31
N ARG A 4 -0.16 56.87 33.57
CA ARG A 4 0.60 57.62 32.57
C ARG A 4 0.18 57.18 31.16
N LEU A 5 -0.62 58.01 30.51
CA LEU A 5 -0.97 57.85 29.09
C LEU A 5 0.07 58.59 28.26
N GLN A 6 0.87 57.88 27.47
CA GLN A 6 1.78 58.49 26.49
C GLN A 6 1.19 58.38 25.09
N SER A 7 0.90 59.54 24.47
CA SER A 7 0.60 59.64 23.04
C SER A 7 1.82 60.20 22.31
N SER A 8 2.21 59.56 21.20
CA SER A 8 3.27 60.07 20.33
C SER A 8 2.74 61.25 19.50
N GLN A 9 3.14 62.46 19.89
CA GLN A 9 3.16 63.75 19.14
C GLN A 9 1.81 64.29 18.59
N ARG A 10 1.30 65.51 18.85
CA ARG A 10 1.80 66.80 19.37
C ARG A 10 0.68 67.51 20.17
N SER A 11 0.73 67.46 21.49
CA SER A 11 0.30 68.47 22.50
C SER A 11 0.00 67.72 23.82
N PRO A 12 0.53 68.18 24.97
CA PRO A 12 0.37 67.45 26.22
C PRO A 12 -1.03 67.71 26.79
N VAL A 13 -1.89 66.69 26.79
CA VAL A 13 -3.08 66.71 27.63
C VAL A 13 -2.76 65.92 28.89
N ASN A 14 -2.40 66.64 29.95
CA ASN A 14 -2.12 66.07 31.26
C ASN A 14 -3.44 65.82 32.00
N PHE A 15 -3.69 64.59 32.44
CA PHE A 15 -4.69 64.31 33.47
C PHE A 15 -4.01 63.64 34.66
N VAL A 16 -3.99 64.34 35.79
CA VAL A 16 -3.52 63.83 37.08
C VAL A 16 -4.76 63.35 37.84
N LEU A 17 -4.86 62.06 38.13
CA LEU A 17 -5.91 61.51 38.99
C LEU A 17 -5.38 61.43 40.43
N TYR A 18 -5.90 62.31 41.29
CA TYR A 18 -5.65 62.27 42.72
C TYR A 18 -6.51 61.19 43.38
N SER A 19 -5.92 60.53 44.38
CA SER A 19 -6.51 59.43 45.15
C SER A 19 -7.84 59.77 45.82
N LYS A 20 -8.63 58.70 46.07
CA LYS A 20 -9.88 58.60 46.85
C LYS A 20 -11.11 59.20 46.18
N GLY A 21 -11.78 58.37 45.40
CA GLY A 21 -13.05 58.67 44.73
C GLY A 21 -12.94 58.26 43.27
N TYR A 22 -13.34 57.02 42.96
CA TYR A 22 -13.30 56.44 41.62
C TYR A 22 -14.00 57.35 40.60
N PRO A 23 -13.29 57.91 39.60
CA PRO A 23 -13.94 58.31 38.38
C PRO A 23 -14.05 57.05 37.50
N ASP A 24 -15.28 56.70 37.12
CA ASP A 24 -15.57 55.87 35.95
C ASP A 24 -14.96 56.56 34.72
N VAL A 25 -13.66 56.39 34.51
CA VAL A 25 -13.04 56.74 33.23
C VAL A 25 -13.44 55.63 32.29
N THR A 26 -14.66 55.70 31.78
CA THR A 26 -15.11 54.83 30.70
C THR A 26 -14.20 55.13 29.50
N LEU A 27 -13.19 54.29 29.29
CA LEU A 27 -12.26 54.36 28.14
C LEU A 27 -12.98 54.22 26.78
N SER A 28 -14.31 54.03 26.81
CA SER A 28 -15.23 53.96 25.66
C SER A 28 -15.23 55.21 24.77
N LYS A 29 -14.57 56.32 25.15
CA LYS A 29 -14.51 57.55 24.36
C LYS A 29 -13.18 57.79 23.63
N ILE A 30 -12.18 56.91 23.79
CA ILE A 30 -10.84 57.12 23.21
C ILE A 30 -10.58 56.11 22.08
N PHE A 31 -11.01 56.44 20.86
CA PHE A 31 -10.90 55.55 19.69
C PHE A 31 -9.47 55.42 19.12
N THR A 32 -8.51 56.22 19.58
CA THR A 32 -7.16 56.35 19.02
C THR A 32 -6.04 55.79 19.92
N LEU A 33 -6.39 55.09 21.00
CA LEU A 33 -5.39 54.63 21.96
C LEU A 33 -4.68 53.36 21.47
N GLU A 34 -3.40 53.48 21.12
CA GLU A 34 -2.57 52.37 20.60
C GLU A 34 -1.81 51.64 21.72
N THR A 35 -1.59 52.29 22.88
CA THR A 35 -0.82 51.74 24.02
C THR A 35 -1.47 52.14 25.36
N LEU A 36 -1.60 51.17 26.28
CA LEU A 36 -2.15 51.35 27.63
C LEU A 36 -1.26 50.66 28.68
N THR A 37 -0.88 51.38 29.74
CA THR A 37 -0.11 50.86 30.89
C THR A 37 -0.82 51.21 32.21
N ILE A 38 -1.05 50.22 33.09
CA ILE A 38 -1.81 50.38 34.35
C ILE A 38 -1.12 49.66 35.52
N ASP A 39 -0.95 50.35 36.65
CA ASP A 39 -0.26 49.82 37.85
C ASP A 39 -1.21 49.33 38.97
N VAL A 40 -2.53 49.49 38.86
CA VAL A 40 -3.51 49.04 39.88
C VAL A 40 -4.78 48.53 39.21
N PHE A 41 -5.19 47.30 39.50
CA PHE A 41 -6.36 46.67 38.89
C PHE A 41 -7.45 46.37 39.93
N ASP A 42 -8.58 47.07 39.84
CA ASP A 42 -9.86 46.52 40.31
C ASP A 42 -11.00 47.13 39.47
N GLY A 43 -11.79 46.28 38.80
CA GLY A 43 -13.07 46.67 38.18
C GLY A 43 -13.09 47.21 36.75
N PHE A 44 -12.01 47.19 35.97
CA PHE A 44 -12.05 47.66 34.56
C PHE A 44 -12.55 46.58 33.58
N HIS A 45 -13.62 46.89 32.85
CA HIS A 45 -14.12 46.08 31.73
C HIS A 45 -13.91 46.84 30.42
N PHE A 46 -13.07 46.32 29.51
CA PHE A 46 -12.94 46.87 28.16
C PHE A 46 -14.19 46.52 27.34
N LYS A 47 -15.24 47.31 27.48
CA LYS A 47 -16.38 47.25 26.57
C LYS A 47 -16.01 48.05 25.32
N PHE A 48 -15.95 47.36 24.19
CA PHE A 48 -15.83 47.86 22.81
C PHE A 48 -14.41 48.04 22.25
N THR A 49 -14.32 47.73 20.95
CA THR A 49 -13.14 47.55 20.10
C THR A 49 -12.21 48.76 20.08
N LEU A 50 -11.20 48.73 20.94
CA LEU A 50 -10.04 49.60 20.82
C LEU A 50 -9.09 49.02 19.76
N ASN A 51 -8.48 49.88 18.93
CA ASN A 51 -7.34 49.51 18.07
C ASN A 51 -6.05 49.32 18.89
N LEU A 52 -6.19 48.81 20.12
CA LEU A 52 -5.09 48.66 21.05
C LEU A 52 -4.14 47.60 20.48
N GLN A 53 -2.90 48.00 20.22
CA GLN A 53 -1.86 47.11 19.72
C GLN A 53 -0.96 46.63 20.84
N ARG A 54 -0.75 47.46 21.87
CA ARG A 54 0.13 47.16 23.00
C ARG A 54 -0.58 47.34 24.34
N PHE A 55 -0.51 46.33 25.19
CA PHE A 55 -1.02 46.36 26.56
C PHE A 55 0.07 45.92 27.53
N SER A 56 0.30 46.70 28.59
CA SER A 56 1.26 46.35 29.64
C SER A 56 0.63 46.55 31.02
N ALA A 57 0.66 45.51 31.84
CA ALA A 57 0.21 45.52 33.22
C ALA A 57 1.19 44.68 34.06
N SER A 58 2.47 45.07 33.98
CA SER A 58 3.55 44.45 34.72
C SER A 58 3.59 44.99 36.15
N GLY A 59 3.68 44.12 37.16
CA GLY A 59 3.70 44.56 38.57
C GLY A 59 2.34 44.99 39.13
N SER A 60 1.23 44.61 38.49
CA SER A 60 -0.11 45.15 38.77
C SER A 60 -0.98 44.22 39.64
N GLU A 61 -0.39 43.21 40.28
CA GLU A 61 -1.05 42.21 41.15
C GLU A 61 -2.30 41.58 40.49
N LEU A 62 -2.19 41.20 39.22
CA LEU A 62 -3.33 40.70 38.44
C LEU A 62 -3.85 39.35 38.94
N ASN A 63 -5.05 39.35 39.50
CA ASN A 63 -5.70 38.14 39.98
C ASN A 63 -6.69 37.55 38.96
N PHE A 64 -6.28 36.47 38.27
CA PHE A 64 -7.14 35.70 37.36
C PHE A 64 -8.05 34.68 38.09
N THR A 65 -8.03 34.61 39.44
CA THR A 65 -8.84 33.64 40.24
C THR A 65 -10.30 34.04 40.42
N GLY A 66 -10.69 35.29 40.08
CA GLY A 66 -12.09 35.73 40.14
C GLY A 66 -12.91 35.10 39.02
N SER A 67 -14.06 34.51 39.34
CA SER A 67 -15.00 33.95 38.37
C SER A 67 -15.47 35.03 37.37
N LEU A 68 -14.73 35.21 36.29
CA LEU A 68 -15.11 36.02 35.14
C LEU A 68 -16.19 35.27 34.37
N ARG A 69 -17.44 35.38 34.87
CA ARG A 69 -18.62 34.76 34.26
C ARG A 69 -18.83 35.16 32.78
N ASP A 70 -18.20 36.26 32.32
CA ASP A 70 -18.41 36.85 30.99
C ASP A 70 -17.15 36.95 30.09
N GLY A 71 -16.10 36.18 30.39
CA GLY A 71 -14.91 36.10 29.54
C GLY A 71 -13.75 37.00 30.00
N THR A 72 -12.66 36.95 29.25
CA THR A 72 -11.35 37.44 29.71
C THR A 72 -11.20 38.94 29.49
N ILE A 73 -10.26 39.57 30.20
CA ILE A 73 -9.98 41.03 30.10
C ILE A 73 -9.58 41.47 28.68
N PHE A 74 -9.19 40.53 27.82
CA PHE A 74 -8.79 40.78 26.44
C PHE A 74 -9.93 40.59 25.41
N ARG A 75 -11.15 40.26 25.85
CA ARG A 75 -12.28 40.01 24.94
C ARG A 75 -12.55 41.23 24.06
N GLY A 76 -12.64 41.03 22.75
CA GLY A 76 -12.89 42.06 21.73
C GLY A 76 -11.66 42.82 21.24
N LEU A 77 -10.48 42.66 21.85
CA LEU A 77 -9.23 43.33 21.44
C LEU A 77 -8.52 42.59 20.29
N LYS A 78 -9.19 42.43 19.14
CA LYS A 78 -8.72 41.59 18.01
C LYS A 78 -7.45 42.08 17.30
N LYS A 79 -6.95 43.27 17.62
CA LYS A 79 -5.74 43.89 17.03
C LYS A 79 -4.56 43.92 17.99
N LEU A 80 -4.69 43.32 19.16
CA LEU A 80 -3.65 43.32 20.18
C LEU A 80 -2.48 42.46 19.72
N GLU A 81 -1.30 43.08 19.63
CA GLU A 81 -0.08 42.45 19.12
C GLU A 81 0.93 42.15 20.22
N GLU A 82 1.05 43.04 21.22
CA GLU A 82 2.01 42.90 22.31
C GLU A 82 1.31 42.99 23.67
N VAL A 83 1.52 41.98 24.51
CA VAL A 83 0.98 41.92 25.87
C VAL A 83 2.10 41.65 26.86
N ASP A 84 2.23 42.50 27.86
CA ASP A 84 3.16 42.31 28.97
C ASP A 84 2.40 42.18 30.29
N LEU A 85 2.47 40.98 30.89
CA LEU A 85 1.92 40.64 32.21
C LEU A 85 3.03 40.11 33.12
N SER A 86 4.29 40.49 32.87
CA SER A 86 5.42 40.09 33.72
C SER A 86 5.29 40.62 35.15
N LEU A 87 6.06 40.07 36.08
CA LEU A 87 6.13 40.53 37.47
C LEU A 87 4.74 40.54 38.16
N ASN A 88 3.93 39.52 37.90
CA ASN A 88 2.66 39.30 38.59
C ASN A 88 2.67 37.92 39.27
N ASP A 89 1.67 37.64 40.10
CA ASP A 89 1.53 36.35 40.78
C ASP A 89 0.58 35.40 40.03
N ILE A 90 0.70 35.33 38.69
CA ILE A 90 -0.21 34.53 37.86
C ILE A 90 0.17 33.04 37.95
N TYR A 91 -0.68 32.25 38.60
CA TYR A 91 -0.50 30.81 38.80
C TYR A 91 -1.07 29.96 37.64
N VAL A 92 -2.23 30.35 37.09
CA VAL A 92 -2.91 29.66 35.98
C VAL A 92 -3.47 30.70 35.02
N LEU A 93 -3.15 30.53 33.74
CA LEU A 93 -3.78 31.28 32.67
C LEU A 93 -4.85 30.40 32.00
N PRO A 94 -6.15 30.76 32.05
CA PRO A 94 -7.20 30.03 31.35
C PRO A 94 -6.93 29.97 29.84
N SER A 95 -7.26 28.84 29.19
CA SER A 95 -7.07 28.66 27.74
C SER A 95 -7.89 29.63 26.87
N THR A 96 -8.91 30.27 27.45
CA THR A 96 -9.76 31.28 26.81
C THR A 96 -9.18 32.69 26.89
N THR A 97 -8.09 32.91 27.63
CA THR A 97 -7.53 34.25 27.90
C THR A 97 -7.25 35.06 26.65
N PHE A 98 -6.68 34.43 25.63
CA PHE A 98 -6.28 35.06 24.38
C PHE A 98 -7.07 34.54 23.17
N GLU A 99 -8.31 34.08 23.37
CA GLU A 99 -9.13 33.48 22.30
C GLU A 99 -9.38 34.45 21.13
N ASP A 100 -9.66 35.72 21.43
CA ASP A 100 -9.88 36.77 20.43
C ASP A 100 -8.58 37.28 19.78
N GLN A 101 -7.41 37.00 20.37
CA GLN A 101 -6.09 37.45 19.91
C GLN A 101 -5.29 36.36 19.20
N LYS A 102 -5.89 35.19 18.92
CA LYS A 102 -5.24 34.02 18.33
C LYS A 102 -4.39 34.31 17.08
N TYR A 103 -4.78 35.30 16.29
CA TYR A 103 -4.11 35.67 15.03
C TYR A 103 -3.36 37.01 15.10
N SER A 104 -3.57 37.81 16.16
CA SER A 104 -3.01 39.15 16.27
C SER A 104 -1.80 39.21 17.21
N LEU A 105 -1.79 38.40 18.26
CA LEU A 105 -0.75 38.43 19.29
C LEU A 105 0.59 37.92 18.73
N LYS A 106 1.62 38.77 18.78
CA LYS A 106 2.99 38.50 18.33
C LYS A 106 3.94 38.32 19.51
N TYR A 107 3.73 39.07 20.59
CA TYR A 107 4.59 39.07 21.76
C TYR A 107 3.76 38.97 23.03
N LEU A 108 4.12 38.02 23.90
CA LEU A 108 3.50 37.80 25.19
C LEU A 108 4.60 37.63 26.24
N ASN A 109 4.73 38.58 27.14
CA ASN A 109 5.65 38.50 28.27
C ASN A 109 4.90 38.04 29.52
N LEU A 110 5.28 36.88 30.05
CA LEU A 110 4.76 36.29 31.29
C LEU A 110 5.89 36.06 32.30
N ASP A 111 7.04 36.72 32.12
CA ASP A 111 8.21 36.51 32.96
C ASP A 111 7.94 36.85 34.43
N SER A 112 8.64 36.20 35.35
CA SER A 112 8.47 36.41 36.80
C SER A 112 7.01 36.26 37.27
N ASN A 113 6.36 35.15 36.87
CA ASN A 113 5.06 34.68 37.36
C ASN A 113 5.16 33.25 37.91
N GLU A 114 4.17 32.80 38.68
CA GLU A 114 4.12 31.44 39.29
C GLU A 114 3.45 30.37 38.42
N LEU A 115 3.60 30.44 37.09
CA LEU A 115 2.92 29.54 36.15
C LEU A 115 3.41 28.09 36.29
N SER A 116 2.55 27.18 36.78
CA SER A 116 2.96 25.82 37.14
C SER A 116 2.91 24.79 35.99
N SER A 117 2.08 24.98 34.96
CA SER A 117 2.10 24.17 33.73
C SER A 117 1.12 24.69 32.66
N LEU A 118 1.57 24.82 31.42
CA LEU A 118 0.70 25.05 30.26
C LEU A 118 0.16 23.71 29.75
N ARG A 119 -1.17 23.50 29.79
CA ARG A 119 -1.80 22.32 29.16
C ARG A 119 -1.74 22.45 27.63
N CYS A 120 -0.91 21.65 26.97
CA CYS A 120 -0.90 21.58 25.51
C CYS A 120 -1.93 20.57 24.99
N GLN A 121 -2.84 21.01 24.11
CA GLN A 121 -3.84 20.15 23.47
C GLN A 121 -3.27 19.28 22.33
N THR A 122 -1.94 19.26 22.15
CA THR A 122 -1.25 18.68 20.99
C THR A 122 -1.31 17.16 20.93
N THR A 123 -1.50 16.48 22.06
CA THR A 123 -1.52 15.00 22.12
C THR A 123 -2.79 14.41 21.48
N GLU A 124 -3.94 15.06 21.62
CA GLU A 124 -5.20 14.58 21.04
C GLU A 124 -5.18 14.63 19.50
N TRP A 125 -4.64 15.71 18.94
CA TRP A 125 -4.51 15.88 17.49
C TRP A 125 -3.47 14.95 16.85
N LEU A 126 -2.41 14.60 17.59
CA LEU A 126 -1.41 13.62 17.14
C LEU A 126 -1.97 12.20 17.06
N ILE A 127 -2.82 11.82 18.03
CA ILE A 127 -3.50 10.51 18.01
C ILE A 127 -4.50 10.47 16.85
N ALA A 128 -5.31 11.53 16.67
CA ALA A 128 -6.30 11.60 15.59
C ALA A 128 -5.65 11.51 14.19
N SER A 129 -4.54 12.22 13.96
CA SER A 129 -3.82 12.18 12.67
C SER A 129 -3.18 10.81 12.39
N SER A 130 -2.66 10.14 13.42
CA SER A 130 -2.08 8.80 13.28
C SER A 130 -3.12 7.75 12.89
N ILE A 131 -4.31 7.80 13.48
CA ILE A 131 -5.44 6.92 13.13
C ILE A 131 -5.89 7.16 11.68
N MET A 132 -6.00 8.42 11.27
CA MET A 132 -6.41 8.77 9.92
C MET A 132 -5.43 8.25 8.86
N LEU A 133 -4.12 8.33 9.11
CA LEU A 133 -3.11 7.79 8.21
C LEU A 133 -3.23 6.27 8.06
N PHE A 134 -3.44 5.55 9.16
CA PHE A 134 -3.62 4.10 9.13
C PHE A 134 -4.84 3.69 8.29
N LEU A 135 -5.96 4.41 8.45
CA LEU A 135 -7.18 4.15 7.67
C LEU A 135 -6.95 4.35 6.17
N VAL A 136 -6.23 5.40 5.77
CA VAL A 136 -5.89 5.65 4.35
C VAL A 136 -5.04 4.51 3.78
N ILE A 137 -4.03 4.06 4.52
CA ILE A 137 -3.18 2.94 4.10
C ILE A 137 -4.00 1.65 3.96
N ALA A 138 -4.89 1.36 4.92
CA ALA A 138 -5.75 0.18 4.87
C ALA A 138 -6.68 0.20 3.64
N VAL A 139 -7.28 1.35 3.32
CA VAL A 139 -8.16 1.52 2.15
C VAL A 139 -7.42 1.28 0.83
N VAL A 140 -6.10 1.54 0.76
CA VAL A 140 -5.30 1.27 -0.45
C VAL A 140 -4.80 -0.17 -0.49
N LEU A 141 -4.29 -0.70 0.64
CA LEU A 141 -3.69 -2.03 0.67
C LEU A 141 -4.72 -3.16 0.58
N VAL A 142 -5.86 -3.03 1.24
CA VAL A 142 -6.88 -4.09 1.27
C VAL A 142 -7.40 -4.43 -0.13
N PRO A 143 -7.79 -3.47 -1.00
CA PRO A 143 -8.17 -3.77 -2.38
C PRO A 143 -7.05 -4.40 -3.21
N VAL A 144 -5.79 -3.98 -3.00
CA VAL A 144 -4.63 -4.55 -3.70
C VAL A 144 -4.43 -6.01 -3.31
N VAL A 145 -4.49 -6.33 -2.02
CA VAL A 145 -4.37 -7.71 -1.51
C VAL A 145 -5.53 -8.57 -1.97
N VAL A 146 -6.77 -8.07 -1.86
CA VAL A 146 -7.98 -8.79 -2.32
C VAL A 146 -7.91 -9.02 -3.82
N LYS A 147 -7.51 -8.03 -4.62
CA LYS A 147 -7.33 -8.20 -6.07
C LYS A 147 -6.25 -9.23 -6.38
N ARG A 148 -5.09 -9.17 -5.72
CA ARG A 148 -4.01 -10.15 -5.93
C ARG A 148 -4.42 -11.57 -5.54
N TYR A 149 -5.15 -11.72 -4.44
CA TYR A 149 -5.66 -13.01 -3.97
C TYR A 149 -6.73 -13.55 -4.93
N ARG A 150 -7.67 -12.69 -5.35
CA ARG A 150 -8.70 -13.03 -6.32
C ARG A 150 -8.10 -13.39 -7.68
N ASP A 151 -7.13 -12.64 -8.18
CA ASP A 151 -6.47 -12.92 -9.46
C ASP A 151 -5.65 -14.22 -9.37
N ASN A 152 -4.98 -14.52 -8.25
CA ASN A 152 -4.30 -15.81 -8.06
C ASN A 152 -5.28 -17.01 -8.04
N ILE A 153 -6.42 -16.88 -7.36
CA ILE A 153 -7.44 -17.94 -7.30
C ILE A 153 -8.15 -18.07 -8.63
N ILE A 154 -8.55 -16.97 -9.26
CA ILE A 154 -9.16 -16.95 -10.59
C ILE A 154 -8.18 -17.47 -11.62
N LEU A 155 -6.88 -17.17 -11.58
CA LEU A 155 -5.90 -17.72 -12.54
C LEU A 155 -5.69 -19.22 -12.33
N ARG A 156 -5.64 -19.71 -11.09
CA ARG A 156 -5.56 -21.16 -10.81
C ARG A 156 -6.83 -21.90 -11.24
N LEU A 157 -8.01 -21.36 -10.94
CA LEU A 157 -9.30 -21.91 -11.39
C LEU A 157 -9.47 -21.74 -12.90
N SER A 158 -9.11 -20.61 -13.48
CA SER A 158 -9.13 -20.33 -14.93
C SER A 158 -8.16 -21.22 -15.68
N ASN A 159 -7.00 -21.57 -15.15
CA ASN A 159 -6.09 -22.51 -15.81
C ASN A 159 -6.62 -23.94 -15.76
N ARG A 160 -7.29 -24.31 -14.66
CA ARG A 160 -7.98 -25.60 -14.51
C ARG A 160 -9.28 -25.68 -15.33
N TRP A 161 -9.99 -24.56 -15.52
CA TRP A 161 -11.28 -24.48 -16.21
C TRP A 161 -11.17 -23.98 -17.66
N ARG A 162 -10.10 -23.30 -18.09
CA ARG A 162 -9.83 -23.03 -19.53
C ARG A 162 -9.21 -24.22 -20.24
N GLY A 163 -8.80 -25.26 -19.51
CA GLY A 163 -8.68 -26.61 -20.08
C GLY A 163 -10.04 -27.16 -20.59
N VAL A 164 -11.16 -26.62 -20.08
CA VAL A 164 -12.53 -26.96 -20.52
C VAL A 164 -12.98 -26.12 -21.72
N MET A 165 -12.35 -24.95 -21.97
CA MET A 165 -12.72 -24.07 -23.08
C MET A 165 -12.07 -24.50 -24.40
N ARG A 166 -12.65 -25.58 -24.96
CA ARG A 166 -12.63 -26.07 -26.34
C ARG A 166 -11.75 -25.30 -27.32
N THR A 167 -10.62 -25.89 -27.69
CA THR A 167 -10.17 -25.84 -29.09
C THR A 167 -11.04 -26.82 -29.88
N ARG A 168 -12.18 -26.32 -30.37
CA ARG A 168 -12.94 -26.96 -31.47
C ARG A 168 -12.09 -26.83 -32.75
N TYR A 169 -11.05 -27.65 -32.86
CA TYR A 169 -10.50 -28.01 -34.15
C TYR A 169 -10.89 -29.45 -34.41
N SER A 170 -11.83 -29.61 -35.35
CA SER A 170 -12.13 -30.87 -36.02
C SER A 170 -10.93 -31.25 -36.91
N GLN A 171 -9.76 -31.44 -36.33
CA GLN A 171 -8.68 -32.19 -36.95
C GLN A 171 -8.64 -33.53 -36.23
N SER A 172 -8.84 -34.60 -37.00
CA SER A 172 -8.65 -35.96 -36.52
C SER A 172 -7.16 -36.18 -36.29
N PHE A 173 -6.68 -35.88 -35.08
CA PHE A 173 -5.31 -36.21 -34.67
C PHE A 173 -5.14 -37.74 -34.70
N GLN A 174 -4.02 -38.20 -35.24
CA GLN A 174 -3.69 -39.62 -35.26
C GLN A 174 -3.32 -40.12 -33.86
N PHE A 175 -2.70 -39.23 -33.07
CA PHE A 175 -2.23 -39.51 -31.72
C PHE A 175 -2.80 -38.53 -30.68
N ASP A 176 -3.02 -39.01 -29.48
CA ASP A 176 -3.45 -38.21 -28.33
C ASP A 176 -2.28 -37.40 -27.76
N ALA A 177 -1.08 -37.97 -27.77
CA ALA A 177 0.14 -37.25 -27.41
C ALA A 177 1.38 -37.75 -28.14
N PHE A 178 2.32 -36.83 -28.34
CA PHE A 178 3.70 -37.11 -28.68
C PHE A 178 4.54 -37.05 -27.42
N LEU A 179 5.21 -38.15 -27.05
CA LEU A 179 6.07 -38.23 -25.87
C LEU A 179 7.53 -38.00 -26.27
N THR A 180 8.14 -36.98 -25.70
CA THR A 180 9.53 -36.59 -25.96
C THR A 180 10.35 -36.63 -24.66
N TYR A 181 11.52 -37.25 -24.74
CA TYR A 181 12.39 -37.63 -23.63
C TYR A 181 13.85 -37.61 -24.08
N ALA A 182 14.78 -37.63 -23.12
CA ALA A 182 16.21 -37.79 -23.38
C ALA A 182 16.53 -39.25 -23.67
N GLU A 183 17.53 -39.53 -24.52
CA GLU A 183 17.91 -40.90 -24.88
C GLU A 183 18.22 -41.75 -23.62
N GLU A 184 18.80 -41.14 -22.59
CA GLU A 184 19.13 -41.78 -21.31
C GLU A 184 17.90 -42.15 -20.46
N ASP A 185 16.74 -41.55 -20.76
CA ASP A 185 15.47 -41.80 -20.09
C ASP A 185 14.55 -42.74 -20.86
N TYR A 186 15.07 -43.38 -21.92
CA TYR A 186 14.34 -44.33 -22.75
C TYR A 186 13.58 -45.38 -21.94
N ASN A 187 14.21 -45.95 -20.90
CA ASN A 187 13.57 -46.99 -20.08
C ASN A 187 12.33 -46.45 -19.34
N LEU A 188 12.45 -45.27 -18.72
CA LEU A 188 11.34 -44.63 -18.03
C LEU A 188 10.20 -44.28 -19.01
N ALA A 189 10.54 -43.66 -20.14
CA ALA A 189 9.56 -43.23 -21.13
C ALA A 189 8.84 -44.41 -21.79
N CYS A 190 9.58 -45.42 -22.27
CA CYS A 190 9.04 -46.53 -23.06
C CYS A 190 8.49 -47.68 -22.22
N HIS A 191 9.12 -48.05 -21.10
CA HIS A 191 8.65 -49.20 -20.30
C HIS A 191 7.65 -48.80 -19.21
N THR A 192 7.72 -47.57 -18.70
CA THR A 192 6.79 -47.11 -17.66
C THR A 192 5.67 -46.27 -18.24
N ILE A 193 6.00 -45.09 -18.78
CA ILE A 193 4.99 -44.10 -19.20
C ILE A 193 4.19 -44.62 -20.39
N TYR A 194 4.86 -45.05 -21.45
CA TYR A 194 4.21 -45.52 -22.67
C TYR A 194 3.30 -46.73 -22.42
N GLN A 195 3.78 -47.73 -21.68
CA GLN A 195 2.99 -48.93 -21.35
C GLN A 195 1.72 -48.58 -20.56
N VAL A 196 1.83 -47.74 -19.52
CA VAL A 196 0.67 -47.36 -18.70
C VAL A 196 -0.33 -46.54 -19.52
N LEU A 197 0.12 -45.60 -20.34
CA LEU A 197 -0.76 -44.79 -21.19
C LEU A 197 -1.44 -45.62 -22.27
N CYS A 198 -0.74 -46.57 -22.89
CA CYS A 198 -1.32 -47.49 -23.87
C CYS A 198 -2.32 -48.46 -23.24
N ASN A 199 -2.04 -48.98 -22.04
CA ASN A 199 -2.98 -49.82 -21.30
C ASN A 199 -4.27 -49.08 -20.92
N ARG A 200 -4.19 -47.74 -20.79
CA ARG A 200 -5.34 -46.86 -20.57
C ARG A 200 -6.05 -46.43 -21.87
N GLY A 201 -5.65 -46.98 -23.03
CA GLY A 201 -6.30 -46.78 -24.32
C GLY A 201 -5.86 -45.54 -25.10
N LEU A 202 -4.80 -44.85 -24.67
CA LEU A 202 -4.29 -43.65 -25.34
C LEU A 202 -3.33 -44.01 -26.49
N LYS A 203 -3.44 -43.28 -27.60
CA LYS A 203 -2.50 -43.41 -28.72
C LYS A 203 -1.34 -42.44 -28.54
N ILE A 204 -0.18 -42.97 -28.17
CA ILE A 204 1.03 -42.19 -27.95
C ILE A 204 2.02 -42.41 -29.10
N SER A 205 2.54 -41.32 -29.66
CA SER A 205 3.64 -41.32 -30.62
C SER A 205 4.98 -41.20 -29.89
N LEU A 206 5.99 -41.94 -30.36
CA LEU A 206 7.34 -41.98 -29.81
C LEU A 206 8.37 -41.76 -30.91
N PRO A 207 9.42 -40.95 -30.67
CA PRO A 207 10.52 -40.76 -31.62
C PRO A 207 11.14 -42.09 -32.08
N ASP A 208 11.46 -42.99 -31.14
CA ASP A 208 12.15 -44.25 -31.46
C ASP A 208 11.28 -45.28 -32.20
N LYS A 209 9.95 -45.08 -32.23
CA LYS A 209 9.01 -45.99 -32.88
C LYS A 209 8.58 -45.48 -34.25
N ASP A 210 8.29 -44.18 -34.34
CA ASP A 210 7.65 -43.60 -35.51
C ASP A 210 8.67 -42.99 -36.49
N PHE A 211 9.95 -42.86 -36.08
CA PHE A 211 10.97 -42.31 -36.95
C PHE A 211 11.44 -43.35 -37.99
N LEU A 212 11.31 -42.98 -39.26
CA LEU A 212 11.81 -43.70 -40.40
C LEU A 212 13.30 -43.38 -40.64
N PRO A 213 14.15 -44.41 -40.85
CA PRO A 213 15.54 -44.19 -41.22
C PRO A 213 15.64 -43.54 -42.61
N GLY A 214 16.46 -42.51 -42.74
CA GLY A 214 16.72 -41.80 -44.01
C GLY A 214 16.03 -40.45 -44.18
N LEU A 215 15.13 -40.05 -43.27
CA LEU A 215 14.54 -38.71 -43.22
C LEU A 215 15.21 -37.82 -42.15
N SER A 216 15.05 -36.50 -42.28
CA SER A 216 15.56 -35.56 -41.28
C SER A 216 14.86 -35.77 -39.94
N LYS A 217 15.63 -35.93 -38.84
CA LYS A 217 15.08 -36.03 -37.47
C LYS A 217 14.15 -34.85 -37.15
N VAL A 218 14.46 -33.67 -37.70
CA VAL A 218 13.67 -32.44 -37.49
C VAL A 218 12.30 -32.54 -38.16
N GLU A 219 12.24 -32.97 -39.42
CA GLU A 219 10.99 -33.07 -40.18
C GLU A 219 10.05 -34.10 -39.54
N GLN A 220 10.60 -35.23 -39.12
CA GLN A 220 9.84 -36.29 -38.46
C GLN A 220 9.30 -35.84 -37.11
N MET A 221 10.08 -35.06 -36.37
CA MET A 221 9.62 -34.48 -35.12
C MET A 221 8.49 -33.46 -35.33
N LEU A 222 8.60 -32.60 -36.35
CA LEU A 222 7.51 -31.68 -36.73
C LEU A 222 6.24 -32.46 -37.09
N GLN A 223 6.37 -33.52 -37.88
CA GLN A 223 5.25 -34.38 -38.24
C GLN A 223 4.57 -35.00 -37.01
N CYS A 224 5.35 -35.53 -36.07
CA CYS A 224 4.79 -36.09 -34.82
C CYS A 224 4.08 -35.01 -33.97
N ILE A 225 4.57 -33.78 -33.98
CA ILE A 225 3.94 -32.65 -33.29
C ILE A 225 2.62 -32.25 -33.96
N ASP A 226 2.55 -32.27 -35.29
CA ASP A 226 1.35 -31.98 -36.07
C ASP A 226 0.26 -33.06 -35.91
N ASP A 227 0.67 -34.33 -35.98
CA ASP A 227 -0.21 -35.50 -35.91
C ASP A 227 -0.73 -35.77 -34.49
N SER A 228 -0.13 -35.13 -33.48
CA SER A 228 -0.47 -35.29 -32.07
C SER A 228 -1.33 -34.14 -31.52
N ARG A 229 -2.28 -34.48 -30.65
CA ARG A 229 -3.10 -33.47 -29.97
C ARG A 229 -2.29 -32.65 -28.97
N LYS A 230 -1.41 -33.32 -28.22
CA LYS A 230 -0.57 -32.76 -27.16
C LYS A 230 0.89 -33.22 -27.31
N VAL A 231 1.81 -32.46 -26.73
CA VAL A 231 3.23 -32.83 -26.65
C VAL A 231 3.59 -32.94 -25.17
N VAL A 232 4.14 -34.08 -24.78
CA VAL A 232 4.51 -34.40 -23.40
C VAL A 232 6.02 -34.48 -23.29
N PHE A 233 6.60 -33.62 -22.46
CA PHE A 233 8.02 -33.64 -22.12
C PHE A 233 8.26 -34.41 -20.83
N VAL A 234 9.21 -35.34 -20.82
CA VAL A 234 9.66 -36.06 -19.61
C VAL A 234 10.96 -35.45 -19.10
N VAL A 235 10.86 -34.48 -18.20
CA VAL A 235 12.01 -33.76 -17.65
C VAL A 235 12.59 -34.52 -16.46
N THR A 236 13.84 -34.94 -16.60
CA THR A 236 14.67 -35.51 -15.54
C THR A 236 15.97 -34.70 -15.40
N GLU A 237 16.81 -35.06 -14.43
CA GLU A 237 18.12 -34.42 -14.29
C GLU A 237 19.00 -34.65 -15.54
N LYS A 238 19.01 -35.88 -16.06
CA LYS A 238 19.81 -36.29 -17.23
C LYS A 238 19.40 -35.55 -18.50
N PHE A 239 18.09 -35.31 -18.59
CA PHE A 239 17.50 -34.57 -19.67
C PHE A 239 17.96 -33.11 -19.71
N LEU A 240 18.18 -32.48 -18.55
CA LEU A 240 18.74 -31.13 -18.49
C LEU A 240 20.23 -31.07 -18.86
N GLU A 241 20.98 -32.15 -18.65
CA GLU A 241 22.41 -32.23 -18.93
C GLU A 241 22.72 -32.48 -20.41
N ASN A 242 22.08 -33.49 -21.01
CA ASN A 242 22.46 -34.01 -22.35
C ASN A 242 21.30 -34.11 -23.34
N GLY A 243 20.08 -34.33 -22.86
CA GLY A 243 18.94 -34.64 -23.73
C GLY A 243 18.37 -33.44 -24.48
N TRP A 244 18.68 -32.23 -24.02
CA TRP A 244 17.96 -31.02 -24.43
C TRP A 244 18.76 -30.19 -25.41
N SER A 245 18.70 -30.60 -26.68
CA SER A 245 19.02 -29.64 -27.73
C SER A 245 18.06 -28.46 -27.57
N SER A 246 18.59 -27.26 -27.28
CA SER A 246 17.81 -26.02 -27.22
C SER A 246 16.87 -25.89 -28.42
N TYR A 247 17.28 -26.46 -29.55
CA TYR A 247 16.55 -26.54 -30.79
C TYR A 247 15.21 -27.29 -30.70
N THR A 248 15.18 -28.50 -30.13
CA THR A 248 13.95 -29.30 -30.01
C THR A 248 12.87 -28.58 -29.21
N VAL A 249 13.27 -27.99 -28.08
CA VAL A 249 12.38 -27.23 -27.19
C VAL A 249 11.83 -26.02 -27.90
N GLN A 250 12.73 -25.24 -28.51
CA GLN A 250 12.39 -24.05 -29.25
C GLN A 250 11.44 -24.38 -30.39
N MET A 251 11.63 -25.51 -31.08
CA MET A 251 10.76 -25.95 -32.17
C MET A 251 9.34 -26.27 -31.67
N VAL A 252 9.20 -27.09 -30.62
CA VAL A 252 7.87 -27.40 -30.03
C VAL A 252 7.17 -26.13 -29.55
N VAL A 253 7.89 -25.26 -28.84
CA VAL A 253 7.34 -24.00 -28.35
C VAL A 253 6.92 -23.08 -29.50
N THR A 254 7.80 -22.85 -30.47
CA THR A 254 7.51 -21.99 -31.63
C THR A 254 6.31 -22.52 -32.40
N HIS A 255 6.26 -23.84 -32.63
CA HIS A 255 5.17 -24.49 -33.33
C HIS A 255 3.84 -24.41 -32.57
N ALA A 256 3.85 -24.60 -31.25
CA ALA A 256 2.65 -24.47 -30.42
C ALA A 256 2.09 -23.03 -30.46
N PHE A 257 2.94 -22.01 -30.43
CA PHE A 257 2.51 -20.60 -30.50
C PHE A 257 2.00 -20.23 -31.89
N HIS A 258 2.71 -20.63 -32.95
CA HIS A 258 2.32 -20.35 -34.32
C HIS A 258 0.93 -20.93 -34.66
N ASN A 259 0.63 -22.12 -34.14
CA ASN A 259 -0.65 -22.79 -34.34
C ASN A 259 -1.72 -22.45 -33.29
N LYS A 260 -1.46 -21.51 -32.38
CA LYS A 260 -2.37 -21.13 -31.27
C LYS A 260 -2.75 -22.30 -30.36
N ARG A 261 -1.81 -23.24 -30.17
CA ARG A 261 -1.92 -24.46 -29.34
C ARG A 261 -1.05 -24.38 -28.09
N GLU A 262 -0.85 -23.19 -27.53
CA GLU A 262 0.06 -22.95 -26.37
C GLU A 262 -0.21 -23.82 -25.13
N ARG A 263 -1.43 -24.38 -24.99
CA ARG A 263 -1.85 -25.28 -23.91
C ARG A 263 -1.76 -26.78 -24.26
N SER A 264 -1.18 -27.13 -25.40
CA SER A 264 -0.96 -28.52 -25.81
C SER A 264 0.33 -29.11 -25.22
N ILE A 265 1.15 -28.29 -24.56
CA ILE A 265 2.41 -28.70 -23.94
C ILE A 265 2.17 -29.16 -22.51
N ILE A 266 2.58 -30.39 -22.22
CA ILE A 266 2.60 -31.00 -20.89
C ILE A 266 4.04 -31.27 -20.52
N VAL A 267 4.42 -31.00 -19.28
CA VAL A 267 5.75 -31.22 -18.74
C VAL A 267 5.65 -32.11 -17.50
N ILE A 268 6.18 -33.32 -17.60
CA ILE A 268 6.35 -34.25 -16.49
C ILE A 268 7.71 -33.97 -15.85
N ILE A 269 7.75 -33.68 -14.56
CA ILE A 269 8.99 -33.35 -13.84
C ILE A 269 9.31 -34.49 -12.88
N LYS A 270 10.45 -35.13 -13.08
CA LYS A 270 11.05 -36.10 -12.17
C LYS A 270 12.22 -35.46 -11.42
N ASP A 271 12.55 -35.97 -10.24
CA ASP A 271 13.75 -35.60 -9.45
C ASP A 271 13.73 -34.20 -8.78
N ASP A 272 12.56 -33.70 -8.36
CA ASP A 272 12.42 -32.42 -7.62
C ASP A 272 13.15 -31.21 -8.24
N ILE A 273 13.16 -31.14 -9.57
CA ILE A 273 13.88 -30.13 -10.33
C ILE A 273 13.23 -28.74 -10.16
N PRO A 274 14.02 -27.72 -9.76
CA PRO A 274 13.54 -26.35 -9.64
C PRO A 274 13.35 -25.69 -11.02
N ILE A 275 12.36 -24.80 -11.13
CA ILE A 275 11.96 -24.16 -12.40
C ILE A 275 13.12 -23.34 -13.00
N GLU A 276 14.02 -22.82 -12.16
CA GLU A 276 15.18 -22.01 -12.55
C GLU A 276 16.12 -22.75 -13.51
N ARG A 277 16.25 -24.07 -13.33
CA ARG A 277 17.09 -24.95 -14.16
C ARG A 277 16.44 -25.31 -15.50
N MET A 278 15.16 -25.02 -15.68
CA MET A 278 14.47 -25.27 -16.94
C MET A 278 15.06 -24.38 -18.06
N PRO A 279 14.99 -24.85 -19.32
CA PRO A 279 15.41 -24.07 -20.49
C PRO A 279 14.62 -22.76 -20.61
N ARG A 280 15.26 -21.75 -21.21
CA ARG A 280 14.67 -20.41 -21.37
C ARG A 280 13.32 -20.45 -22.09
N ASP A 281 13.18 -21.26 -23.13
CA ASP A 281 11.96 -21.32 -23.93
C ASP A 281 10.77 -21.92 -23.17
N LEU A 282 11.00 -22.96 -22.35
CA LEU A 282 9.95 -23.48 -21.45
C LEU A 282 9.62 -22.49 -20.33
N LYS A 283 10.63 -21.80 -19.77
CA LYS A 283 10.39 -20.76 -18.76
C LYS A 283 9.56 -19.61 -19.33
N PHE A 284 9.80 -19.23 -20.59
CA PHE A 284 9.05 -18.19 -21.27
C PHE A 284 7.57 -18.55 -21.40
N VAL A 285 7.22 -19.82 -21.53
CA VAL A 285 5.84 -20.28 -21.78
C VAL A 285 5.23 -21.03 -20.59
N TRP A 286 5.87 -20.91 -19.42
CA TRP A 286 5.49 -21.66 -18.22
C TRP A 286 4.03 -21.45 -17.79
N TRP A 287 3.48 -20.26 -18.04
CA TRP A 287 2.08 -19.94 -17.71
C TRP A 287 1.04 -20.75 -18.50
N SER A 288 1.41 -21.31 -19.67
CA SER A 288 0.50 -22.06 -20.54
C SER A 288 0.68 -23.58 -20.44
N ILE A 289 1.80 -24.02 -19.86
CA ILE A 289 2.17 -25.42 -19.72
C ILE A 289 1.39 -26.07 -18.58
N ILE A 290 0.99 -27.32 -18.79
CA ILE A 290 0.50 -28.20 -17.72
C ILE A 290 1.72 -28.94 -17.15
N SER A 291 2.13 -28.57 -15.94
CA SER A 291 3.23 -29.25 -15.23
C SER A 291 2.68 -30.29 -14.26
N ILE A 292 3.19 -31.52 -14.35
CA ILE A 292 2.80 -32.65 -13.50
C ILE A 292 4.08 -33.18 -12.85
N ARG A 293 4.11 -33.27 -11.53
CA ARG A 293 5.28 -33.78 -10.80
C ARG A 293 5.17 -35.28 -10.62
N TRP A 294 6.29 -35.98 -10.82
CA TRP A 294 6.40 -37.40 -10.53
C TRP A 294 6.28 -37.62 -9.01
N PRO A 295 5.42 -38.54 -8.53
CA PRO A 295 5.27 -38.78 -7.10
C PRO A 295 6.50 -39.44 -6.49
N ASN A 296 6.83 -39.05 -5.26
CA ASN A 296 7.92 -39.64 -4.47
C ASN A 296 7.51 -40.95 -3.76
N CYS A 297 6.21 -41.29 -3.73
CA CYS A 297 5.65 -42.48 -3.07
C CYS A 297 4.80 -43.28 -4.06
N GLU A 298 4.93 -44.62 -4.05
CA GLU A 298 4.20 -45.51 -4.96
C GLU A 298 2.68 -45.45 -4.77
N GLU A 299 2.19 -45.19 -3.56
CA GLU A 299 0.74 -45.07 -3.25
C GLU A 299 0.05 -43.95 -4.05
N ASN A 300 0.78 -42.93 -4.49
CA ASN A 300 0.24 -41.80 -5.26
C ASN A 300 0.36 -41.98 -6.78
N MET A 301 0.85 -43.14 -7.26
CA MET A 301 1.04 -43.36 -8.69
C MET A 301 -0.27 -43.39 -9.47
N ASP A 302 -1.31 -44.04 -8.94
CA ASP A 302 -2.60 -44.12 -9.65
C ASP A 302 -3.21 -42.73 -9.87
N SER A 303 -3.16 -41.87 -8.86
CA SER A 303 -3.61 -40.48 -8.98
C SER A 303 -2.79 -39.68 -9.99
N PHE A 304 -1.49 -39.93 -10.10
CA PHE A 304 -0.61 -39.29 -11.07
C PHE A 304 -0.94 -39.74 -12.51
N TRP A 305 -1.17 -41.04 -12.71
CA TRP A 305 -1.58 -41.57 -13.99
C TRP A 305 -2.97 -41.06 -14.41
N ASP A 306 -3.90 -40.93 -13.46
CA ASP A 306 -5.21 -40.32 -13.69
C ASP A 306 -5.10 -38.84 -14.07
N GLU A 307 -4.20 -38.09 -13.42
CA GLU A 307 -3.93 -36.69 -13.75
C GLU A 307 -3.34 -36.55 -15.17
N ILE A 308 -2.37 -37.37 -15.55
CA ILE A 308 -1.83 -37.39 -16.92
C ILE A 308 -2.90 -37.79 -17.93
N THR A 309 -3.68 -38.84 -17.63
CA THR A 309 -4.73 -39.34 -18.52
C THR A 309 -5.80 -38.27 -18.73
N GLY A 310 -6.25 -37.61 -17.67
CA GLY A 310 -7.18 -36.48 -17.74
C GLY A 310 -6.58 -35.26 -18.46
N ALA A 311 -5.28 -35.03 -18.30
CA ALA A 311 -4.58 -33.99 -19.06
C ALA A 311 -4.44 -34.35 -20.55
N LEU A 312 -4.44 -35.62 -20.94
CA LEU A 312 -4.29 -36.05 -22.33
C LEU A 312 -5.62 -36.21 -23.07
N LEU A 313 -6.65 -36.69 -22.38
CA LEU A 313 -7.96 -36.91 -22.98
C LEU A 313 -8.64 -35.59 -23.40
N PRO A 314 -9.39 -35.61 -24.51
CA PRO A 314 -10.30 -34.52 -24.82
C PRO A 314 -11.41 -34.50 -23.76
N ASN A 315 -11.50 -33.42 -22.99
CA ASN A 315 -12.59 -33.22 -22.03
C ASN A 315 -13.93 -33.40 -22.76
N THR A 316 -14.68 -34.44 -22.40
CA THR A 316 -16.00 -34.77 -22.94
C THR A 316 -17.04 -33.74 -22.50
#